data_AF-I0X7L8-F1
#
_entry.id   AF-I0X7L8-F1
#
_cell.length_a   1.000
_cell.length_b   1.000
_cell.length_c   1.000
_cell.angle_alpha   90.00
_cell.angle_beta   90.00
_cell.angle_gamma   90.00
#
_symmetry.space_group_name_H-M   'P 1'
#
loop_
_entity.id
_entity.type
_entity.pdbx_description
1 polymer ?
#
loop_
_entity_poly.entity_id
_entity_poly.type
_entity_poly.pdbx_seq_one_letter_code
_entity_poly.pdbx_strand_id
1 'polypeptide(L)'
;MQKKLKKFKFFFIFLILTGFTAFFCSGQEFEIDYCGIFSDDLDMNMAKLTSDLYYTQLSEIQGFSVTDRRAEFTFKEYDNLDKTAFTPQKKTFFAEINKKDDSDKWITVFHIVYESSEVTRTKEYDSFYKILMEPKDNLKTSLSDLITKGGDAPDDTSSKQKEALPPSKTAVSTEFLSGTWKAENGLNKVVIMRGGRGFVIFNNGASMNIIIKLDESSGKKITITQNQKSNASYFPELSRQEALEHAVNAAPIEWTLTASDSNTLTGQKHTLISEAGNVSYADIPVTWTRIN
;
A
#
# COMPACT_ATOMS: atom_id res chain seq x y z
N MET A 1 69.35 45.32 36.53
CA MET A 1 68.92 45.74 35.17
C MET A 1 68.23 44.54 34.50
N GLN A 2 66.91 44.41 34.72
CA GLN A 2 66.11 43.26 34.27
C GLN A 2 65.82 43.34 32.77
N LYS A 3 66.18 42.30 32.00
CA LYS A 3 65.66 42.09 30.65
C LYS A 3 65.20 40.64 30.47
N LYS A 4 63.88 40.52 30.36
CA LYS A 4 63.11 39.60 29.51
C LYS A 4 63.31 38.09 29.71
N LEU A 5 62.66 37.57 30.76
CA LEU A 5 62.05 36.24 30.74
C LEU A 5 60.53 36.44 30.69
N LYS A 6 59.90 36.36 29.52
CA LYS A 6 58.43 36.29 29.39
C LYS A 6 58.03 35.93 27.96
N LYS A 7 57.02 35.04 27.89
CA LYS A 7 56.23 34.59 26.73
C LYS A 7 56.73 33.33 26.01
N PHE A 8 56.62 32.20 26.72
CA PHE A 8 56.35 30.90 26.09
C PHE A 8 55.19 30.28 26.85
N LYS A 9 53.96 30.58 26.41
CA LYS A 9 52.67 29.98 26.82
C LYS A 9 51.54 30.86 26.30
N PHE A 10 51.28 30.83 24.99
CA PHE A 10 49.95 31.08 24.40
C PHE A 10 50.05 30.90 22.88
N PHE A 11 49.96 29.66 22.41
CA PHE A 11 49.44 29.34 21.07
C PHE A 11 49.27 27.81 20.98
N PHE A 12 48.27 27.29 21.68
CA PHE A 12 47.84 25.90 21.53
C PHE A 12 46.32 25.83 21.58
N ILE A 13 45.67 26.71 20.80
CA ILE A 13 44.24 26.66 20.50
C ILE A 13 44.08 27.24 19.10
N PHE A 14 44.41 26.46 18.06
CA PHE A 14 43.85 26.62 16.71
C PHE A 14 44.36 25.50 15.77
N LEU A 15 44.07 24.23 16.05
CA LEU A 15 44.22 23.17 15.04
C LEU A 15 43.49 21.86 15.40
N ILE A 16 42.21 21.90 15.77
CA ILE A 16 41.31 20.72 15.68
C ILE A 16 39.92 21.23 15.30
N LEU A 17 39.79 21.75 14.07
CA LEU A 17 38.48 22.01 13.47
C LEU A 17 38.53 21.85 11.94
N THR A 18 39.14 20.77 11.47
CA THR A 18 39.05 20.31 10.08
C THR A 18 39.12 18.79 10.08
N GLY A 19 37.96 18.14 10.02
CA GLY A 19 37.91 16.68 10.05
C GLY A 19 36.57 16.07 10.43
N PHE A 20 35.49 16.83 10.54
CA PHE A 20 34.16 16.26 10.30
C PHE A 20 33.89 16.37 8.80
N THR A 21 34.54 15.51 8.01
CA THR A 21 33.89 15.06 6.77
C THR A 21 32.65 14.32 7.24
N ALA A 22 31.51 15.01 7.24
CA ALA A 22 30.24 14.34 7.12
C ALA A 22 30.39 13.45 5.88
N PHE A 23 30.63 12.16 6.11
CA PHE A 23 30.21 11.14 5.18
C PHE A 23 28.70 11.33 5.10
N PHE A 24 28.26 12.20 4.20
CA PHE A 24 26.98 12.01 3.55
C PHE A 24 27.12 10.65 2.90
N CYS A 25 26.65 9.63 3.59
CA CYS A 25 26.29 8.38 2.95
C CYS A 25 25.20 8.79 1.95
N SER A 26 25.62 9.11 0.73
CA SER A 26 24.70 9.21 -0.40
C SER A 26 24.15 7.81 -0.54
N GLY A 27 22.97 7.57 0.05
CA GLY A 27 22.24 6.35 -0.21
C GLY A 27 22.12 6.21 -1.72
N GLN A 28 22.55 5.07 -2.25
CA GLN A 28 22.46 4.80 -3.68
C GLN A 28 20.98 4.91 -4.07
N GLU A 29 20.66 5.90 -4.90
CA GLU A 29 19.32 6.09 -5.43
C GLU A 29 19.17 5.29 -6.72
N PHE A 30 18.12 4.48 -6.82
CA PHE A 30 17.82 3.67 -7.99
C PHE A 30 16.70 4.33 -8.78
N GLU A 31 16.98 4.69 -10.03
CA GLU A 31 15.96 5.13 -10.98
C GLU A 31 15.20 3.93 -11.55
N ILE A 32 13.88 3.93 -11.38
CA ILE A 32 13.00 2.81 -11.72
C ILE A 32 11.82 3.32 -12.56
N ASP A 33 11.68 2.79 -13.76
CA ASP A 33 10.48 2.94 -14.58
C ASP A 33 9.48 1.84 -14.16
N TYR A 34 8.31 2.22 -13.65
CA TYR A 34 7.28 1.24 -13.27
C TYR A 34 6.19 1.11 -14.34
N CYS A 35 6.07 -0.09 -14.92
CA CYS A 35 5.16 -0.37 -16.03
C CYS A 35 3.83 -0.99 -15.60
N GLY A 36 3.70 -1.39 -14.33
CA GLY A 36 2.44 -1.90 -13.78
C GLY A 36 2.47 -3.38 -13.48
N ILE A 37 1.27 -3.98 -13.50
CA ILE A 37 1.10 -5.41 -13.34
C ILE A 37 0.42 -6.00 -14.58
N PHE A 38 0.78 -7.22 -14.92
CA PHE A 38 0.25 -7.97 -16.05
C PHE A 38 -0.37 -9.26 -15.54
N SER A 39 -1.58 -9.56 -16.00
CA SER A 39 -2.32 -10.74 -15.56
C SER A 39 -3.40 -11.11 -16.56
N ASP A 40 -3.54 -12.40 -16.80
CA ASP A 40 -4.66 -12.94 -17.58
C ASP A 40 -5.82 -13.38 -16.67
N ASP A 41 -5.53 -13.63 -15.39
CA ASP A 41 -6.50 -14.08 -14.39
C ASP A 41 -7.22 -12.94 -13.63
N LEU A 42 -6.67 -11.72 -13.65
CA LEU A 42 -7.26 -10.57 -12.97
C LEU A 42 -8.19 -9.78 -13.89
N ASP A 43 -9.32 -9.35 -13.34
CA ASP A 43 -10.13 -8.32 -14.01
C ASP A 43 -9.40 -6.97 -14.00
N MET A 44 -9.81 -6.05 -14.88
CA MET A 44 -9.16 -4.75 -15.05
C MET A 44 -9.15 -3.90 -13.77
N ASN A 45 -10.16 -4.03 -12.91
CA ASN A 45 -10.24 -3.26 -11.68
C ASN A 45 -9.27 -3.81 -10.63
N MET A 46 -9.20 -5.13 -10.49
CA MET A 46 -8.22 -5.79 -9.63
C MET A 46 -6.80 -5.53 -10.12
N ALA A 47 -6.58 -5.60 -11.43
CA ALA A 47 -5.29 -5.32 -12.04
C ALA A 47 -4.84 -3.88 -11.77
N LYS A 48 -5.72 -2.91 -12.02
CA LYS A 48 -5.47 -1.50 -11.74
C LYS A 48 -5.23 -1.22 -10.26
N LEU A 49 -6.03 -1.84 -9.36
CA LEU A 49 -5.90 -1.68 -7.92
C LEU A 49 -4.52 -2.14 -7.43
N THR A 50 -4.09 -3.35 -7.79
CA THR A 50 -2.77 -3.86 -7.40
C THR A 50 -1.66 -3.03 -8.03
N SER A 51 -1.84 -2.60 -9.29
CA SER A 51 -0.90 -1.71 -9.96
C SER A 51 -0.71 -0.39 -9.21
N ASP A 52 -1.81 0.26 -8.81
CA ASP A 52 -1.85 1.50 -8.04
C ASP A 52 -1.19 1.32 -6.65
N LEU A 53 -1.41 0.16 -6.02
CA LEU A 53 -0.78 -0.19 -4.75
C LEU A 53 0.74 -0.27 -4.87
N TYR A 54 1.25 -1.05 -5.81
CA TYR A 54 2.69 -1.21 -6.02
C TYR A 54 3.36 0.11 -6.39
N TYR A 55 2.77 0.92 -7.27
CA TYR A 55 3.31 2.25 -7.59
C TYR A 55 3.45 3.11 -6.33
N THR A 56 2.41 3.14 -5.50
CA THR A 56 2.40 3.92 -4.26
C THR A 56 3.48 3.42 -3.31
N GLN A 57 3.54 2.11 -3.07
CA GLN A 57 4.54 1.50 -2.18
C GLN A 57 5.96 1.80 -2.64
N LEU A 58 6.24 1.65 -3.94
CA LEU A 58 7.57 1.91 -4.52
C LEU A 58 7.96 3.38 -4.40
N SER A 59 7.05 4.29 -4.70
CA SER A 59 7.30 5.74 -4.68
C SER A 59 7.62 6.26 -3.28
N GLU A 60 7.20 5.55 -2.24
CA GLU A 60 7.51 5.89 -0.85
C GLU A 60 8.78 5.20 -0.32
N ILE A 61 9.43 4.32 -1.08
CA ILE A 61 10.67 3.66 -0.65
C ILE A 61 11.81 4.68 -0.75
N GLN A 62 12.43 4.99 0.39
CA GLN A 62 13.66 5.79 0.40
C GLN A 62 14.77 5.10 -0.39
N GLY A 63 15.39 5.84 -1.31
CA GLY A 63 16.42 5.35 -2.21
C GLY A 63 15.90 4.88 -3.56
N PHE A 64 14.59 4.94 -3.84
CA PHE A 64 14.03 4.74 -5.18
C PHE A 64 13.49 6.05 -5.74
N SER A 65 13.81 6.32 -7.00
CA SER A 65 13.21 7.37 -7.81
C SER A 65 12.34 6.70 -8.87
N VAL A 66 11.02 6.73 -8.67
CA VAL A 66 10.06 5.94 -9.47
C VAL A 66 9.39 6.83 -10.51
N THR A 67 9.46 6.44 -11.77
CA THR A 67 8.74 7.04 -12.89
C THR A 67 7.51 6.19 -13.23
N ASP A 68 6.31 6.79 -13.22
CA ASP A 68 5.08 6.09 -13.58
C ASP A 68 4.95 5.99 -15.10
N ARG A 69 5.07 4.77 -15.65
CA ARG A 69 4.90 4.49 -17.09
C ARG A 69 3.70 3.60 -17.38
N ARG A 70 2.83 3.37 -16.40
CA ARG A 70 1.70 2.44 -16.52
C ARG A 70 0.70 2.81 -17.61
N ALA A 71 0.57 4.10 -17.93
CA ALA A 71 -0.33 4.57 -18.99
C ALA A 71 0.10 4.12 -20.40
N GLU A 72 1.34 3.67 -20.56
CA GLU A 72 1.91 3.23 -21.83
C GLU A 72 1.63 1.74 -22.11
N PHE A 73 1.12 1.01 -21.12
CA PHE A 73 0.94 -0.44 -21.19
C PHE A 73 -0.50 -0.84 -20.86
N THR A 74 -0.94 -1.95 -21.43
CA THR A 74 -2.24 -2.55 -21.12
C THR A 74 -2.02 -3.64 -20.08
N PHE A 75 -2.77 -3.66 -18.98
CA PHE A 75 -2.58 -4.59 -17.85
C PHE A 75 -2.92 -6.07 -18.15
N LYS A 76 -3.04 -6.44 -19.43
CA LYS A 76 -3.36 -7.80 -19.91
C LYS A 76 -2.24 -8.29 -20.82
N GLU A 77 -2.02 -9.61 -20.84
CA GLU A 77 -1.14 -10.30 -21.79
C GLU A 77 0.35 -9.94 -21.63
N TYR A 78 0.99 -10.49 -20.60
CA TYR A 78 2.46 -10.41 -20.42
C TYR A 78 3.23 -10.79 -21.71
N ASP A 79 2.75 -11.81 -22.42
CA ASP A 79 3.37 -12.32 -23.65
C ASP A 79 3.43 -11.27 -24.79
N ASN A 80 2.56 -10.27 -24.76
CA ASN A 80 2.49 -9.20 -25.76
C ASN A 80 3.17 -7.90 -25.30
N LEU A 81 3.90 -7.95 -24.17
CA LEU A 81 4.62 -6.79 -23.64
C LEU A 81 5.76 -6.39 -24.59
N ASP A 82 5.59 -5.24 -25.24
CA ASP A 82 6.63 -4.66 -26.10
C ASP A 82 7.80 -4.12 -25.27
N LYS A 83 8.78 -4.99 -25.01
CA LYS A 83 10.01 -4.65 -24.29
C LYS A 83 10.89 -3.64 -25.04
N THR A 84 10.62 -3.36 -26.32
CA THR A 84 11.36 -2.32 -27.07
C THR A 84 10.98 -0.90 -26.63
N ALA A 85 9.83 -0.74 -25.97
CA ALA A 85 9.40 0.52 -25.37
C ALA A 85 10.17 0.89 -24.07
N PHE A 86 10.98 -0.02 -23.54
CA PHE A 86 11.72 0.21 -22.29
C PHE A 86 12.91 1.15 -22.50
N THR A 87 13.17 1.99 -21.49
CA THR A 87 14.29 2.92 -21.52
C THR A 87 15.59 2.15 -21.30
N PRO A 88 16.53 2.09 -22.26
CA PRO A 88 17.70 1.19 -22.15
C PRO A 88 18.60 1.48 -20.94
N GLN A 89 18.64 2.73 -20.47
CA GLN A 89 19.49 3.19 -19.37
C GLN A 89 18.80 3.19 -18.00
N LYS A 90 17.52 2.85 -17.92
CA LYS A 90 16.77 2.78 -16.65
C LYS A 90 16.36 1.36 -16.34
N LYS A 91 16.23 1.04 -15.05
CA LYS A 91 15.69 -0.24 -14.61
C LYS A 91 14.18 -0.19 -14.76
N THR A 92 13.63 -1.09 -15.56
CA THR A 92 12.19 -1.20 -15.76
C THR A 92 11.65 -2.30 -14.87
N PHE A 93 10.70 -1.96 -14.00
CA PHE A 93 10.05 -2.89 -13.09
C PHE A 93 8.58 -3.12 -13.49
N PHE A 94 8.17 -4.38 -13.45
CA PHE A 94 6.77 -4.78 -13.53
C PHE A 94 6.57 -6.12 -12.82
N ALA A 95 5.31 -6.51 -12.59
CA ALA A 95 4.99 -7.82 -12.03
C ALA A 95 3.96 -8.56 -12.87
N GLU A 96 4.17 -9.85 -13.05
CA GLU A 96 3.18 -10.79 -13.59
C GLU A 96 2.46 -11.45 -12.41
N ILE A 97 1.12 -11.46 -12.40
CA ILE A 97 0.33 -12.07 -11.31
C ILE A 97 -0.71 -13.00 -11.92
N ASN A 98 -0.56 -14.30 -11.74
CA ASN A 98 -1.48 -15.28 -12.29
C ASN A 98 -1.86 -16.33 -11.23
N LYS A 99 -2.97 -17.01 -11.43
CA LYS A 99 -3.32 -18.19 -10.64
C LYS A 99 -2.38 -19.31 -11.00
N LYS A 100 -1.99 -20.08 -9.99
CA LYS A 100 -1.23 -21.31 -10.22
C LYS A 100 -2.20 -22.39 -10.67
N ASP A 101 -1.95 -22.96 -11.84
CA ASP A 101 -2.73 -24.05 -12.43
C ASP A 101 -3.13 -25.10 -11.37
N ASP A 102 -4.41 -25.48 -11.40
CA ASP A 102 -5.02 -26.49 -10.53
C ASP A 102 -4.90 -26.21 -9.01
N SER A 103 -4.76 -24.95 -8.59
CA SER A 103 -4.78 -24.57 -7.18
C SER A 103 -5.46 -23.22 -6.90
N ASP A 104 -5.88 -23.00 -5.65
CA ASP A 104 -6.38 -21.69 -5.18
C ASP A 104 -5.26 -20.66 -4.94
N LYS A 105 -4.01 -21.03 -5.27
CA LYS A 105 -2.82 -20.22 -5.02
C LYS A 105 -2.54 -19.28 -6.18
N TRP A 106 -1.81 -18.21 -5.86
CA TRP A 106 -1.41 -17.17 -6.79
C TRP A 106 0.09 -17.09 -6.86
N ILE A 107 0.62 -16.88 -8.06
CA ILE A 107 2.04 -16.66 -8.31
C ILE A 107 2.21 -15.21 -8.74
N THR A 108 3.17 -14.54 -8.11
CA THR A 108 3.69 -13.25 -8.56
C THR A 108 5.10 -13.44 -9.05
N VAL A 109 5.39 -13.06 -10.29
CA VAL A 109 6.74 -12.94 -10.84
C VAL A 109 7.08 -11.47 -10.91
N PHE A 110 8.12 -11.06 -10.19
CA PHE A 110 8.66 -9.71 -10.23
C PHE A 110 9.77 -9.65 -11.28
N HIS A 111 9.66 -8.71 -12.22
CA HIS A 111 10.64 -8.55 -13.31
C HIS A 111 11.38 -7.23 -13.17
N ILE A 112 12.70 -7.28 -13.29
CA ILE A 112 13.52 -6.11 -13.58
C ILE A 112 14.20 -6.32 -14.92
N VAL A 113 13.93 -5.42 -15.85
CA VAL A 113 14.63 -5.36 -17.14
C VAL A 113 15.61 -4.20 -17.12
N TYR A 114 16.85 -4.47 -17.47
CA TYR A 114 17.90 -3.47 -17.59
C TYR A 114 18.81 -3.81 -18.75
N GLU A 115 19.04 -2.85 -19.64
CA GLU A 115 19.74 -3.01 -20.92
C GLU A 115 19.13 -4.13 -21.78
N SER A 116 19.67 -5.34 -21.72
CA SER A 116 19.13 -6.53 -22.40
C SER A 116 19.07 -7.76 -21.48
N SER A 117 19.19 -7.51 -20.19
CA SER A 117 19.07 -8.52 -19.15
C SER A 117 17.72 -8.39 -18.46
N GLU A 118 17.09 -9.53 -18.22
CA GLU A 118 15.88 -9.63 -17.43
C GLU A 118 16.17 -10.50 -16.23
N VAL A 119 15.78 -10.01 -15.07
CA VAL A 119 16.02 -10.63 -13.79
C VAL A 119 14.67 -10.80 -13.11
N THR A 120 14.33 -12.03 -12.76
CA THR A 120 13.04 -12.38 -12.18
C THR A 120 13.15 -12.88 -10.76
N ARG A 121 12.10 -12.66 -9.96
CA ARG A 121 11.90 -13.31 -8.67
C ARG A 121 10.46 -13.78 -8.53
N THR A 122 10.28 -15.05 -8.19
CA THR A 122 8.95 -15.65 -8.08
C THR A 122 8.52 -15.76 -6.61
N LYS A 123 7.25 -15.46 -6.33
CA LYS A 123 6.62 -15.71 -5.03
C LYS A 123 5.26 -16.36 -5.18
N GLU A 124 4.99 -17.31 -4.29
CA GLU A 124 3.70 -17.99 -4.19
C GLU A 124 2.90 -17.46 -2.99
N TYR A 125 1.60 -17.26 -3.20
CA TYR A 125 0.67 -16.76 -2.20
C TYR A 125 -0.55 -17.68 -2.13
N ASP A 126 -1.04 -17.94 -0.92
CA ASP A 126 -2.25 -18.76 -0.74
C ASP A 126 -3.54 -18.05 -1.21
N SER A 127 -3.50 -16.75 -1.49
CA SER A 127 -4.61 -16.01 -2.10
C SER A 127 -4.14 -14.69 -2.69
N PHE A 128 -4.89 -14.15 -3.66
CA PHE A 128 -4.66 -12.81 -4.20
C PHE A 128 -4.61 -11.73 -3.12
N TYR A 129 -5.44 -11.84 -2.07
CA TYR A 129 -5.45 -10.86 -1.00
C TYR A 129 -4.13 -10.81 -0.22
N LYS A 130 -3.39 -11.92 -0.13
CA LYS A 130 -2.06 -11.92 0.49
C LYS A 130 -1.06 -11.09 -0.32
N ILE A 131 -1.23 -10.99 -1.63
CA ILE A 131 -0.43 -10.09 -2.49
C ILE A 131 -0.69 -8.63 -2.12
N LEU A 132 -1.96 -8.24 -1.92
CA LEU A 132 -2.33 -6.87 -1.52
C LEU A 132 -1.87 -6.49 -0.12
N MET A 133 -1.74 -7.48 0.77
CA MET A 133 -1.32 -7.26 2.16
C MET A 133 0.19 -7.32 2.36
N GLU A 134 0.95 -7.54 1.29
CA GLU A 134 2.39 -7.71 1.40
C GLU A 134 3.06 -6.46 2.01
N PRO A 135 3.92 -6.61 3.04
CA PRO A 135 4.67 -5.50 3.59
C PRO A 135 5.51 -4.79 2.52
N LYS A 136 5.51 -3.45 2.53
CA LYS A 136 6.38 -2.62 1.68
C LYS A 136 7.85 -3.02 1.78
N ASP A 137 8.31 -3.41 2.96
CA ASP A 137 9.69 -3.87 3.17
C ASP A 137 10.01 -5.15 2.38
N ASN A 138 9.02 -6.03 2.17
CA ASN A 138 9.23 -7.21 1.34
C ASN A 138 9.39 -6.83 -0.13
N LEU A 139 8.60 -5.88 -0.63
CA LEU A 139 8.76 -5.37 -2.00
C LEU A 139 10.11 -4.66 -2.16
N LYS A 140 10.49 -3.83 -1.18
CA LYS A 140 11.80 -3.18 -1.11
C LYS A 140 12.93 -4.19 -1.15
N THR A 141 12.95 -5.17 -0.24
CA THR A 141 13.99 -6.20 -0.19
C THR A 141 14.01 -7.02 -1.46
N SER A 142 12.84 -7.40 -2.00
CA SER A 142 12.76 -8.17 -3.25
C SER A 142 13.37 -7.39 -4.41
N LEU A 143 13.04 -6.11 -4.55
CA LEU A 143 13.53 -5.27 -5.61
C LEU A 143 15.01 -4.91 -5.43
N SER A 144 15.44 -4.56 -4.21
CA SER A 144 16.85 -4.30 -3.92
C SER A 144 17.72 -5.53 -4.17
N ASP A 145 17.26 -6.73 -3.79
CA ASP A 145 17.96 -7.98 -4.09
C ASP A 145 18.03 -8.22 -5.60
N LEU A 146 16.93 -8.05 -6.33
CA LEU A 146 16.91 -8.17 -7.79
C LEU A 146 17.90 -7.21 -8.45
N ILE A 147 17.96 -5.96 -7.96
CA ILE A 147 18.85 -4.91 -8.46
C ILE A 147 20.33 -5.18 -8.15
N THR A 148 20.64 -5.76 -6.98
CA THR A 148 22.03 -5.84 -6.47
C THR A 148 22.67 -7.21 -6.60
N LYS A 149 21.89 -8.29 -6.52
CA LYS A 149 22.38 -9.67 -6.50
C LYS A 149 22.11 -10.42 -7.80
N GLY A 150 21.17 -9.94 -8.61
CA GLY A 150 20.80 -10.59 -9.87
C GLY A 150 20.07 -11.91 -9.64
N GLY A 151 18.73 -11.85 -9.57
CA GLY A 151 17.83 -12.98 -9.82
C GLY A 151 17.87 -14.08 -8.78
N ASP A 152 17.00 -15.08 -8.95
CA ASP A 152 16.90 -16.19 -8.02
C ASP A 152 18.16 -17.08 -8.07
N ALA A 153 18.94 -17.06 -6.99
CA ALA A 153 19.75 -18.19 -6.53
C ALA A 153 18.95 -18.95 -5.45
N PRO A 154 19.19 -20.27 -5.23
CA PRO A 154 18.26 -21.11 -4.47
C PRO A 154 18.08 -20.67 -3.02
N ASP A 155 16.84 -20.86 -2.58
CA ASP A 155 16.23 -20.46 -1.31
C ASP A 155 17.08 -20.81 -0.08
N ASP A 156 17.47 -19.79 0.69
CA ASP A 156 17.89 -19.97 2.07
C ASP A 156 16.66 -19.72 2.96
N THR A 157 15.81 -20.74 3.05
CA THR A 157 14.78 -20.87 4.09
C THR A 157 15.45 -20.83 5.46
N SER A 158 15.64 -19.62 5.99
CA SER A 158 16.01 -19.38 7.38
C SER A 158 15.01 -18.41 7.97
N SER A 159 13.96 -18.99 8.52
CA SER A 159 13.03 -18.37 9.46
C SER A 159 13.80 -17.57 10.52
N LYS A 160 13.82 -16.24 10.41
CA LYS A 160 14.17 -15.41 11.56
C LYS A 160 12.93 -15.21 12.41
N GLN A 161 12.96 -15.99 13.48
CA GLN A 161 12.11 -16.01 14.64
C GLN A 161 11.78 -14.59 15.13
N LYS A 162 10.48 -14.35 15.29
CA LYS A 162 9.86 -13.12 15.80
C LYS A 162 10.30 -12.90 17.25
N GLU A 163 11.11 -11.88 17.50
CA GLU A 163 11.37 -11.40 18.85
C GLU A 163 10.15 -10.61 19.33
N ALA A 164 9.45 -11.16 20.33
CA ALA A 164 8.27 -10.54 20.92
C ALA A 164 8.68 -9.35 21.79
N LEU A 165 8.49 -8.14 21.26
CA LEU A 165 8.48 -6.92 22.08
C LEU A 165 7.22 -6.92 22.98
N PRO A 166 7.34 -6.50 24.25
CA PRO A 166 6.21 -6.46 25.18
C PRO A 166 5.15 -5.44 24.73
N PRO A 167 3.86 -5.63 25.09
CA PRO A 167 2.76 -4.78 24.63
C PRO A 167 2.87 -3.39 25.24
N SER A 168 3.38 -2.43 24.46
CA SER A 168 3.39 -1.01 24.81
C SER A 168 2.18 -0.32 24.17
N LYS A 169 1.25 0.14 25.03
CA LYS A 169 0.16 1.11 24.85
C LYS A 169 -0.43 1.27 23.43
N THR A 170 -1.72 0.92 23.34
CA THR A 170 -2.70 1.03 22.24
C THR A 170 -2.64 2.33 21.43
N ALA A 171 -1.61 2.51 20.61
CA ALA A 171 -1.61 3.51 19.54
C ALA A 171 -2.28 2.89 18.31
N VAL A 172 -3.45 3.40 17.92
CA VAL A 172 -4.11 3.01 16.67
C VAL A 172 -3.26 3.56 15.52
N SER A 173 -2.58 2.69 14.77
CA SER A 173 -1.83 3.04 13.56
C SER A 173 -2.49 2.45 12.32
N THR A 174 -2.06 2.87 11.12
CA THR A 174 -2.60 2.28 9.88
C THR A 174 -2.17 0.81 9.75
N GLU A 175 -1.01 0.44 10.30
CA GLU A 175 -0.53 -0.93 10.41
C GLU A 175 -1.43 -1.75 11.33
N PHE A 176 -1.85 -1.17 12.46
CA PHE A 176 -2.83 -1.80 13.35
C PHE A 176 -4.14 -2.05 12.62
N LEU A 177 -4.65 -1.13 11.80
CA LEU A 177 -5.92 -1.32 11.07
C LEU A 177 -5.83 -2.23 9.86
N SER A 178 -4.63 -2.45 9.33
CA SER A 178 -4.45 -3.28 8.14
C SER A 178 -4.95 -4.71 8.35
N GLY A 179 -5.66 -5.24 7.36
CA GLY A 179 -6.28 -6.56 7.38
C GLY A 179 -7.65 -6.60 6.72
N THR A 180 -8.29 -7.77 6.80
CA THR A 180 -9.67 -7.97 6.33
C THR A 180 -10.63 -7.88 7.49
N TRP A 181 -11.74 -7.21 7.27
CA TRP A 181 -12.77 -6.94 8.25
C TRP A 181 -14.12 -7.43 7.71
N LYS A 182 -14.87 -8.14 8.56
CA LYS A 182 -16.30 -8.33 8.41
C LYS A 182 -16.98 -7.05 8.89
N ALA A 183 -17.71 -6.40 8.00
CA ALA A 183 -18.37 -5.15 8.29
C ALA A 183 -19.88 -5.35 8.54
N GLU A 184 -20.66 -4.26 8.48
CA GLU A 184 -22.10 -4.29 8.69
C GLU A 184 -22.87 -5.05 7.58
N ASN A 185 -24.17 -5.23 7.80
CA ASN A 185 -25.07 -5.80 6.78
C ASN A 185 -25.01 -4.99 5.48
N GLY A 186 -25.10 -5.72 4.36
CA GLY A 186 -24.90 -5.16 3.02
C GLY A 186 -23.46 -5.18 2.54
N LEU A 187 -22.48 -5.28 3.44
CA LEU A 187 -21.06 -5.45 3.12
C LEU A 187 -20.64 -6.92 3.25
N ASN A 188 -19.94 -7.43 2.25
CA ASN A 188 -19.34 -8.75 2.28
C ASN A 188 -18.04 -8.75 3.09
N LYS A 189 -17.14 -7.82 2.76
CA LYS A 189 -15.86 -7.65 3.44
C LYS A 189 -15.31 -6.24 3.22
N VAL A 190 -14.46 -5.78 4.12
CA VAL A 190 -13.67 -4.57 3.97
C VAL A 190 -12.20 -4.93 4.11
N VAL A 191 -11.38 -4.50 3.15
CA VAL A 191 -9.94 -4.74 3.17
C VAL A 191 -9.26 -3.40 3.38
N ILE A 192 -8.51 -3.30 4.48
CA ILE A 192 -7.69 -2.13 4.80
C ILE A 192 -6.24 -2.51 4.56
N MET A 193 -5.55 -1.73 3.73
CA MET A 193 -4.14 -1.86 3.43
C MET A 193 -3.32 -0.96 4.35
N ARG A 194 -2.04 -1.32 4.56
CA ARG A 194 -1.08 -0.43 5.22
C ARG A 194 -0.94 0.86 4.38
N GLY A 195 -0.85 2.02 5.02
CA GLY A 195 -0.84 3.32 4.32
C GLY A 195 -2.21 3.99 4.17
N GLY A 196 -3.24 3.51 4.86
CA GLY A 196 -4.51 4.23 4.98
C GLY A 196 -5.37 4.21 3.70
N ARG A 197 -5.29 3.13 2.92
CA ARG A 197 -6.16 2.89 1.76
C ARG A 197 -6.84 1.54 1.90
N GLY A 198 -7.92 1.32 1.17
CA GLY A 198 -8.62 0.05 1.20
C GLY A 198 -9.73 -0.03 0.16
N PHE A 199 -10.51 -1.09 0.25
CA PHE A 199 -11.75 -1.21 -0.51
C PHE A 199 -12.79 -1.98 0.29
N VAL A 200 -14.05 -1.71 -0.05
CA VAL A 200 -15.24 -2.36 0.50
C VAL A 200 -15.85 -3.21 -0.60
N ILE A 201 -16.14 -4.48 -0.32
CA ILE A 201 -16.92 -5.33 -1.22
C ILE A 201 -18.32 -5.46 -0.64
N PHE A 202 -19.32 -5.13 -1.44
CA PHE A 202 -20.73 -5.27 -1.10
C PHE A 202 -21.22 -6.70 -1.37
N ASN A 203 -22.31 -7.12 -0.71
CA ASN A 203 -22.91 -8.44 -0.92
C ASN A 203 -23.42 -8.65 -2.36
N ASN A 204 -23.66 -7.57 -3.10
CA ASN A 204 -24.02 -7.61 -4.52
C ASN A 204 -22.80 -7.70 -5.46
N GLY A 205 -21.59 -7.81 -4.93
CA GLY A 205 -20.33 -7.91 -5.70
C GLY A 205 -19.71 -6.56 -6.10
N ALA A 206 -20.37 -5.43 -5.87
CA ALA A 206 -19.77 -4.13 -6.14
C ALA A 206 -18.57 -3.87 -5.22
N SER A 207 -17.55 -3.16 -5.74
CA SER A 207 -16.35 -2.80 -4.99
C SER A 207 -16.23 -1.28 -4.89
N MET A 208 -15.92 -0.79 -3.69
CA MET A 208 -15.74 0.63 -3.40
C MET A 208 -14.38 0.95 -2.80
N ASN A 209 -13.59 1.79 -3.48
CA ASN A 209 -12.32 2.30 -2.94
C ASN A 209 -12.56 3.21 -1.74
N ILE A 210 -11.73 3.08 -0.71
CA ILE A 210 -11.79 3.89 0.52
C ILE A 210 -10.40 4.44 0.88
N ILE A 211 -10.41 5.60 1.53
CA ILE A 211 -9.25 6.20 2.21
C ILE A 211 -9.53 6.21 3.71
N ILE A 212 -8.49 5.95 4.51
CA ILE A 212 -8.53 5.92 5.96
C ILE A 212 -7.66 7.05 6.48
N LYS A 213 -8.22 7.87 7.37
CA LYS A 213 -7.55 8.92 8.11
C LYS A 213 -7.64 8.64 9.60
N LEU A 214 -6.52 8.81 10.29
CA LEU A 214 -6.43 8.69 11.74
C LEU A 214 -6.36 10.10 12.32
N ASP A 215 -7.21 10.36 13.30
CA ASP A 215 -7.08 11.58 14.10
C ASP A 215 -6.10 11.34 15.25
N GLU A 216 -4.85 11.76 15.03
CA GLU A 216 -3.77 11.62 16.01
C GLU A 216 -4.04 12.42 17.30
N SER A 217 -4.90 13.44 17.26
CA SER A 217 -5.21 14.29 18.42
C SER A 217 -6.14 13.61 19.43
N SER A 218 -6.99 12.68 18.97
CA SER A 218 -7.91 11.91 19.81
C SER A 218 -7.45 10.46 20.02
N GLY A 219 -6.44 10.01 19.26
CA GLY A 219 -5.80 8.69 19.35
C GLY A 219 -6.71 7.49 19.08
N LYS A 220 -7.96 7.74 18.70
CA LYS A 220 -9.02 6.73 18.68
C LYS A 220 -10.02 6.86 17.53
N LYS A 221 -10.14 8.05 16.92
CA LYS A 221 -11.09 8.27 15.82
C LYS A 221 -10.46 7.88 14.48
N ILE A 222 -11.14 7.00 13.76
CA ILE A 222 -10.79 6.48 12.46
C ILE A 222 -11.87 6.95 11.49
N THR A 223 -11.50 7.76 10.51
CA THR A 223 -12.41 8.18 9.44
C THR A 223 -12.09 7.39 8.19
N ILE A 224 -13.08 6.70 7.64
CA ILE A 224 -12.97 5.91 6.41
C ILE A 224 -13.94 6.54 5.41
N THR A 225 -13.44 6.98 4.26
CA THR A 225 -14.27 7.71 3.29
C THR A 225 -14.17 7.04 1.93
N GLN A 226 -15.31 6.89 1.25
CA GLN A 226 -15.38 6.54 -0.16
C GLN A 226 -14.46 7.46 -0.99
N ASN A 227 -13.63 6.85 -1.84
CA ASN A 227 -12.65 7.53 -2.67
C ASN A 227 -12.90 7.32 -4.17
N GLN A 228 -14.15 7.52 -4.60
CA GLN A 228 -14.55 7.54 -6.01
C GLN A 228 -15.97 8.07 -6.16
N LYS A 229 -16.43 8.27 -7.40
CA LYS A 229 -17.82 8.61 -7.69
C LYS A 229 -18.76 7.54 -7.16
N SER A 230 -19.87 7.98 -6.61
CA SER A 230 -20.87 7.07 -6.07
C SER A 230 -21.65 6.36 -7.17
N ASN A 231 -22.14 5.16 -6.86
CA ASN A 231 -22.96 4.36 -7.77
C ASN A 231 -24.13 3.73 -7.00
N ALA A 232 -25.18 3.35 -7.73
CA ALA A 232 -26.38 2.77 -7.12
C ALA A 232 -26.08 1.49 -6.33
N SER A 233 -25.08 0.71 -6.75
CA SER A 233 -24.69 -0.54 -6.09
C SER A 233 -24.06 -0.34 -4.70
N TYR A 234 -23.67 0.88 -4.33
CA TYR A 234 -23.14 1.19 -2.98
C TYR A 234 -24.24 1.44 -1.95
N PHE A 235 -25.51 1.48 -2.35
CA PHE A 235 -26.65 1.75 -1.46
C PHE A 235 -27.59 0.54 -1.37
N PRO A 236 -27.16 -0.57 -0.74
CA PRO A 236 -27.96 -1.79 -0.65
C PRO A 236 -29.26 -1.62 0.17
N GLU A 237 -29.34 -0.57 1.00
CA GLU A 237 -30.52 -0.25 1.82
C GLU A 237 -31.62 0.48 1.03
N LEU A 238 -31.30 0.98 -0.18
CA LEU A 238 -32.27 1.66 -1.04
C LEU A 238 -32.86 0.67 -2.05
N SER A 239 -34.10 0.92 -2.48
CA SER A 239 -34.59 0.23 -3.67
C SER A 239 -33.74 0.60 -4.89
N ARG A 240 -33.73 -0.27 -5.91
CA ARG A 240 -32.94 -0.04 -7.12
C ARG A 240 -33.27 1.29 -7.80
N GLN A 241 -34.55 1.69 -7.80
CA GLN A 241 -34.99 2.92 -8.43
C GLN A 241 -34.46 4.14 -7.67
N GLU A 242 -34.66 4.19 -6.35
CA GLU A 242 -34.13 5.25 -5.48
C GLU A 242 -32.60 5.35 -5.60
N ALA A 243 -31.89 4.22 -5.59
CA ALA A 243 -30.44 4.20 -5.72
C ALA A 243 -29.96 4.79 -7.05
N LEU A 244 -30.64 4.49 -8.17
CA LEU A 244 -30.31 5.07 -9.48
C LEU A 244 -30.55 6.58 -9.54
N GLU A 245 -31.63 7.05 -8.92
CA GLU A 245 -32.01 8.46 -8.90
C GLU A 245 -31.04 9.29 -8.05
N HIS A 246 -30.61 8.77 -6.90
CA HIS A 246 -29.84 9.54 -5.92
C HIS A 246 -28.32 9.35 -5.98
N ALA A 247 -27.82 8.18 -6.40
CA ALA A 247 -26.38 7.88 -6.29
C ALA A 247 -25.48 8.84 -7.08
N VAL A 248 -25.92 9.31 -8.25
CA VAL A 248 -25.08 10.17 -9.11
C VAL A 248 -24.65 11.47 -8.42
N ASN A 249 -25.50 12.00 -7.53
CA ASN A 249 -25.27 13.25 -6.80
C ASN A 249 -24.99 13.02 -5.31
N ALA A 250 -24.84 11.77 -4.89
CA ALA A 250 -24.61 11.45 -3.49
C ALA A 250 -23.21 11.92 -3.04
N ALA A 251 -23.14 12.44 -1.82
CA ALA A 251 -21.90 12.65 -1.11
C ALA A 251 -21.22 11.28 -0.89
N PRO A 252 -19.88 11.26 -0.76
CA PRO A 252 -19.15 10.04 -0.44
C PRO A 252 -19.67 9.40 0.84
N ILE A 253 -19.85 8.08 0.84
CA ILE A 253 -20.14 7.32 2.06
C ILE A 253 -18.95 7.46 3.01
N GLU A 254 -19.23 7.72 4.28
CA GLU A 254 -18.22 7.89 5.32
C GLU A 254 -18.52 7.01 6.53
N TRP A 255 -17.48 6.42 7.10
CA TRP A 255 -17.54 5.78 8.42
C TRP A 255 -16.65 6.53 9.39
N THR A 256 -17.20 6.83 10.56
CA THR A 256 -16.47 7.33 11.72
C THR A 256 -16.46 6.25 12.78
N LEU A 257 -15.33 5.58 12.95
CA LEU A 257 -15.15 4.42 13.82
C LEU A 257 -14.15 4.70 14.94
N THR A 258 -14.19 3.85 15.95
CA THR A 258 -13.20 3.78 17.02
C THR A 258 -12.85 2.33 17.30
N ALA A 259 -11.57 2.05 17.50
CA ALA A 259 -11.13 0.73 17.91
C ALA A 259 -11.49 0.49 19.39
N SER A 260 -12.36 -0.49 19.64
CA SER A 260 -12.65 -0.97 21.00
C SER A 260 -11.54 -1.87 21.51
N ASP A 261 -10.96 -2.68 20.61
CA ASP A 261 -9.83 -3.58 20.82
C ASP A 261 -9.08 -3.84 19.48
N SER A 262 -8.19 -4.84 19.42
CA SER A 262 -7.42 -5.18 18.21
C SER A 262 -8.25 -5.75 17.04
N ASN A 263 -9.44 -6.23 17.32
CA ASN A 263 -10.28 -7.01 16.42
C ASN A 263 -11.64 -6.37 16.18
N THR A 264 -11.99 -5.29 16.88
CA THR A 264 -13.32 -4.68 16.83
C THR A 264 -13.24 -3.17 16.60
N LEU A 265 -13.94 -2.69 15.57
CA LEU A 265 -14.19 -1.27 15.34
C LEU A 265 -15.70 -1.00 15.50
N THR A 266 -16.05 0.06 16.20
CA THR A 266 -17.45 0.47 16.40
C THR A 266 -17.62 1.94 16.08
N GLY A 267 -18.76 2.33 15.52
CA GLY A 267 -19.05 3.74 15.26
C GLY A 267 -20.26 3.94 14.38
N GLN A 268 -20.20 4.93 13.50
CA GLN A 268 -21.32 5.36 12.67
C GLN A 268 -20.93 5.34 11.19
N LYS A 269 -21.87 4.95 10.32
CA LYS A 269 -21.83 5.13 8.87
C LYS A 269 -22.77 6.28 8.48
N HIS A 270 -22.22 7.30 7.84
CA HIS A 270 -22.97 8.35 7.17
C HIS A 270 -23.29 7.91 5.73
N THR A 271 -24.57 7.71 5.41
CA THR A 271 -25.02 7.25 4.09
C THR A 271 -26.45 7.70 3.80
N LEU A 272 -26.92 7.49 2.57
CA LEU A 272 -28.33 7.59 2.23
C LEU A 272 -29.12 6.40 2.77
N ILE A 273 -30.33 6.68 3.27
CA ILE A 273 -31.35 5.72 3.67
C ILE A 273 -32.72 6.12 3.08
N SER A 274 -33.65 5.18 2.98
CA SER A 274 -35.05 5.46 2.66
C SER A 274 -35.90 5.29 3.90
N GLU A 275 -36.54 6.36 4.35
CA GLU A 275 -37.52 6.34 5.42
C GLU A 275 -38.88 6.82 4.88
N ALA A 276 -39.89 5.96 4.96
CA ALA A 276 -41.24 6.23 4.46
C ALA A 276 -41.28 6.72 2.99
N GLY A 277 -40.36 6.25 2.15
CA GLY A 277 -40.27 6.61 0.73
C GLY A 277 -39.58 7.95 0.46
N ASN A 278 -38.91 8.53 1.45
CA ASN A 278 -38.06 9.69 1.29
C ASN A 278 -36.59 9.32 1.50
N VAL A 279 -35.73 9.68 0.55
CA VAL A 279 -34.30 9.39 0.60
C VAL A 279 -33.55 10.56 1.24
N SER A 280 -32.86 10.30 2.34
CA SER A 280 -32.12 11.31 3.09
C SER A 280 -30.82 10.73 3.68
N TYR A 281 -29.92 11.61 4.11
CA TYR A 281 -28.71 11.17 4.81
C TYR A 281 -29.00 10.86 6.27
N ALA A 282 -28.39 9.80 6.76
CA ALA A 282 -28.44 9.41 8.16
C ALA A 282 -27.11 8.79 8.62
N ASP A 283 -26.91 8.84 9.94
CA ASP A 283 -25.83 8.16 10.63
C ASP A 283 -26.36 6.86 11.24
N ILE A 284 -25.85 5.73 10.77
CA ILE A 284 -26.28 4.38 11.17
C ILE A 284 -25.18 3.72 12.00
N PRO A 285 -25.50 3.13 13.17
CA PRO A 285 -24.50 2.46 13.98
C PRO A 285 -23.98 1.22 13.27
N VAL A 286 -22.66 1.04 13.28
CA VAL A 286 -21.98 -0.10 12.66
C VAL A 286 -20.94 -0.70 13.59
N THR A 287 -20.64 -1.98 13.36
CA THR A 287 -19.55 -2.70 14.04
C THR A 287 -18.83 -3.56 13.02
N TRP A 288 -17.51 -3.44 12.98
CA TRP A 288 -16.64 -4.25 12.15
C TRP A 288 -15.80 -5.16 13.03
N THR A 289 -15.62 -6.40 12.57
CA THR A 289 -14.84 -7.42 13.25
C THR A 289 -13.77 -7.97 12.31
N ARG A 290 -12.54 -8.11 12.79
CA ARG A 290 -11.43 -8.60 11.99
C ARG A 290 -11.67 -10.07 11.61
N ILE A 291 -11.44 -10.40 10.34
CA ILE A 291 -11.40 -11.78 9.84
C ILE A 291 -9.92 -12.13 9.64
N ASN A 292 -9.45 -13.19 10.30
CA ASN A 292 -8.09 -13.69 10.17
C ASN A 292 -7.87 -14.39 8.82
#